data_AF-A0A8H4A105-F1
#
_entry.id   AF-A0A8H4A105-F1
#
_cell.length_a   1.000
_cell.length_b   1.000
_cell.length_c   1.000
_cell.angle_alpha   90.00
_cell.angle_beta   90.00
_cell.angle_gamma   90.00
#
_symmetry.space_group_name_H-M   'P 1'
#
loop_
_entity.id
_entity.type
_entity.pdbx_description
1 polymer ?
#
loop_
_entity_poly.entity_id
_entity_poly.type
_entity_poly.pdbx_seq_one_letter_code
_entity_poly.pdbx_strand_id
1 'polypeptide(L)'
;MTFQQLVFIVKRALLASEVLPIIRPKYFHKLTNEITKTVAIKNDFSVKAPLANNTTEPFVNLNENITKVLKALEEKEKKAGDIYRERAYRTAIESISIYSKRITSGEEARKLKGVGNGISTKIDEILKTGTCSQLWENDSDERNLINLFTKLPKIGRVKAKKLIDKGCKSLEDVANELESDSFTRIIIRHLEELDKEIPRCELKSLQSYITQSLSTLDMRFISEACGSFRRGADTSKELNMLTTHPDFMSTTEKVSTAREIFLKPVLNHLKGTGFCIDYISKGQMKYNAICQLPSLDPGAEPYLHRRVEFWFVPYDQFCLAKLWWTGDDEFYKS
;
A
#
# COMPACT_ATOMS: atom_id res chain seq x y z
N MET A 1 19.56 -20.73 -7.85
CA MET A 1 18.51 -21.48 -7.13
C MET A 1 17.22 -21.38 -7.93
N THR A 2 16.68 -22.49 -8.40
CA THR A 2 15.47 -22.51 -9.24
C THR A 2 14.21 -22.31 -8.39
N PHE A 3 13.10 -21.86 -8.99
CA PHE A 3 11.81 -21.70 -8.30
C PHE A 3 11.36 -23.00 -7.62
N GLN A 4 11.65 -24.15 -8.23
CA GLN A 4 11.40 -25.48 -7.65
C GLN A 4 12.25 -25.75 -6.40
N GLN A 5 13.51 -25.32 -6.37
CA GLN A 5 14.37 -25.43 -5.19
C GLN A 5 13.88 -24.51 -4.06
N LEU A 6 13.41 -23.31 -4.37
CA LEU A 6 12.84 -22.39 -3.39
C LEU A 6 11.55 -22.94 -2.77
N VAL A 7 10.66 -23.50 -3.58
CA VAL A 7 9.42 -24.15 -3.10
C VAL A 7 9.73 -25.36 -2.23
N PHE A 8 10.71 -26.18 -2.61
CA PHE A 8 11.13 -27.34 -1.81
C PHE A 8 11.71 -26.94 -0.45
N ILE A 9 12.52 -25.89 -0.40
CA ILE A 9 13.10 -25.34 0.84
C ILE A 9 12.01 -24.76 1.74
N VAL A 10 11.08 -23.97 1.19
CA VAL A 10 9.95 -23.39 1.93
C VAL A 10 9.03 -24.49 2.48
N LYS A 11 8.78 -25.55 1.71
CA LYS A 11 7.96 -26.70 2.15
C LYS A 11 8.63 -27.49 3.26
N ARG A 12 9.96 -27.67 3.21
CA ARG A 12 10.73 -28.31 4.30
C ARG A 12 10.77 -27.45 5.56
N ALA A 13 10.93 -26.14 5.42
CA ALA A 13 10.95 -25.20 6.55
C ALA A 13 9.61 -25.12 7.28
N LEU A 14 8.49 -25.12 6.53
CA LEU A 14 7.13 -25.12 7.10
C LEU A 14 6.74 -26.43 7.78
N LEU A 15 7.30 -27.57 7.34
CA LEU A 15 7.03 -28.89 7.95
C LEU A 15 7.93 -29.19 9.16
N ALA A 16 9.04 -28.46 9.32
CA ALA A 16 10.05 -28.73 10.36
C ALA A 16 9.93 -27.84 11.60
N SER A 17 9.05 -26.82 11.61
CA SER A 17 8.94 -25.88 12.74
C SER A 17 7.71 -26.14 13.61
N GLU A 18 7.91 -26.57 14.86
CA GLU A 18 6.94 -26.45 15.97
C GLU A 18 6.76 -24.98 16.44
N VAL A 19 6.73 -24.02 15.50
CA VAL A 19 6.70 -22.58 15.80
C VAL A 19 5.47 -21.95 15.16
N LEU A 20 4.31 -22.33 15.69
CA LEU A 20 2.98 -21.88 15.29
C LEU A 20 2.30 -21.25 16.50
N PRO A 21 2.56 -19.97 16.85
CA PRO A 21 1.41 -19.06 16.99
C PRO A 21 1.78 -17.55 16.94
N ILE A 22 2.07 -16.95 15.77
CA ILE A 22 2.03 -15.47 15.65
C ILE A 22 1.31 -14.98 14.38
N ILE A 23 1.03 -15.84 13.42
CA ILE A 23 0.13 -15.53 12.30
C ILE A 23 -1.29 -15.94 12.71
N ARG A 24 -2.26 -15.00 12.67
CA ARG A 24 -3.67 -15.25 13.04
C ARG A 24 -4.15 -16.61 12.48
N PRO A 25 -4.63 -17.55 13.33
CA PRO A 25 -4.90 -18.95 12.94
C PRO A 25 -5.80 -19.12 11.71
N LYS A 26 -6.72 -18.17 11.47
CA LYS A 26 -7.71 -18.24 10.38
C LYS A 26 -7.10 -18.12 8.97
N TYR A 27 -5.92 -17.51 8.82
CA TYR A 27 -5.28 -17.32 7.52
C TYR A 27 -4.21 -18.39 7.22
N PHE A 28 -3.66 -19.01 8.26
CA PHE A 28 -2.65 -20.06 8.13
C PHE A 28 -3.22 -21.31 7.44
N HIS A 29 -4.38 -21.80 7.89
CA HIS A 29 -5.02 -22.96 7.26
C HIS A 29 -5.41 -22.73 5.79
N LYS A 30 -5.73 -21.48 5.42
CA LYS A 30 -6.08 -21.14 4.04
C LYS A 30 -4.83 -21.12 3.15
N LEU A 31 -3.72 -20.54 3.64
CA LEU A 31 -2.45 -20.50 2.93
C LEU A 31 -1.82 -21.90 2.77
N THR A 32 -1.85 -22.74 3.81
CA THR A 32 -1.34 -24.12 3.71
C THR A 32 -2.19 -24.98 2.78
N ASN A 33 -3.51 -24.81 2.77
CA ASN A 33 -4.39 -25.57 1.88
C ASN A 33 -4.27 -25.14 0.42
N GLU A 34 -4.09 -23.83 0.14
CA GLU A 34 -3.86 -23.34 -1.23
C GLU A 34 -2.48 -23.76 -1.77
N ILE A 35 -1.44 -23.72 -0.94
CA ILE A 35 -0.11 -24.21 -1.32
C ILE A 35 -0.15 -25.73 -1.60
N THR A 36 -0.89 -26.50 -0.81
CA THR A 36 -1.02 -27.95 -1.01
C THR A 36 -1.83 -28.30 -2.25
N LYS A 37 -2.91 -27.55 -2.54
CA LYS A 37 -3.71 -27.70 -3.77
C LYS A 37 -2.93 -27.30 -5.02
N THR A 38 -2.21 -26.20 -4.99
CA THR A 38 -1.42 -25.71 -6.13
C THR A 38 -0.26 -26.66 -6.49
N VAL A 39 0.31 -27.33 -5.49
CA VAL A 39 1.34 -28.36 -5.70
C VAL A 39 0.75 -29.68 -6.23
N ALA A 40 -0.48 -30.04 -5.84
CA ALA A 40 -1.16 -31.22 -6.38
C ALA A 40 -1.58 -31.04 -7.85
N ILE A 41 -2.00 -29.84 -8.24
CA ILE A 41 -2.48 -29.54 -9.62
C ILE A 41 -1.31 -29.47 -10.63
N LYS A 42 -0.09 -29.17 -10.20
CA LYS A 42 1.08 -29.07 -11.10
C LYS A 42 1.75 -30.40 -11.47
N ASN A 43 1.31 -31.52 -10.90
CA ASN A 43 1.83 -32.84 -11.27
C ASN A 43 1.15 -33.47 -12.50
N ASP A 44 0.08 -32.86 -13.05
CA ASP A 44 -0.71 -33.46 -14.15
C ASP A 44 -0.78 -32.63 -15.46
N PHE A 45 0.00 -31.57 -15.61
CA PHE A 45 0.01 -30.79 -16.86
C PHE A 45 1.35 -30.88 -17.60
N SER A 46 1.47 -31.87 -18.48
CA SER A 46 2.35 -31.78 -19.64
C SER A 46 1.66 -30.93 -20.71
N VAL A 47 1.98 -29.63 -20.75
CA VAL A 47 1.58 -28.76 -21.86
C VAL A 47 2.80 -28.54 -22.75
N LYS A 48 2.80 -29.18 -23.92
CA LYS A 48 3.64 -28.77 -25.06
C LYS A 48 3.23 -27.35 -25.44
N ALA A 49 4.18 -26.42 -25.40
CA ALA A 49 3.98 -25.05 -25.86
C ALA A 49 3.58 -25.04 -27.35
N PRO A 50 2.48 -24.39 -27.75
CA PRO A 50 2.22 -24.12 -29.16
C PRO A 50 3.18 -23.02 -29.62
N LEU A 51 3.80 -23.21 -30.80
CA LEU A 51 4.54 -22.15 -31.48
C LEU A 51 3.65 -20.93 -31.67
N ALA A 52 4.16 -19.76 -31.28
CA ALA A 52 3.51 -18.48 -31.42
C ALA A 52 3.38 -18.11 -32.91
N ASN A 53 2.17 -18.18 -33.44
CA ASN A 53 1.79 -17.45 -34.64
C ASN A 53 1.49 -16.01 -34.22
N ASN A 54 2.43 -15.11 -34.51
CA ASN A 54 2.27 -13.66 -34.36
C ASN A 54 1.33 -13.13 -35.45
N THR A 55 0.04 -13.01 -35.14
CA THR A 55 -0.84 -12.02 -35.74
C THR A 55 -1.28 -11.07 -34.65
N THR A 56 -0.49 -10.01 -34.42
CA THR A 56 -0.86 -8.89 -33.56
C THR A 56 -1.86 -8.02 -34.31
N GLU A 57 -3.12 -8.44 -34.32
CA GLU A 57 -4.23 -7.50 -34.54
C GLU A 57 -4.12 -6.39 -33.48
N PRO A 58 -4.12 -5.10 -33.87
CA PRO A 58 -4.03 -4.02 -32.91
C PRO A 58 -5.17 -4.12 -31.91
N PHE A 59 -4.86 -3.98 -30.62
CA PHE A 59 -5.88 -3.96 -29.57
C PHE A 59 -6.82 -2.77 -29.78
N VAL A 60 -8.08 -3.05 -30.17
CA VAL A 60 -9.11 -2.03 -30.36
C VAL A 60 -10.11 -2.09 -29.20
N ASN A 61 -10.17 -1.01 -28.41
CA ASN A 61 -11.19 -0.85 -27.38
C ASN A 61 -12.55 -0.52 -28.03
N LEU A 62 -13.44 -1.50 -28.10
CA LEU A 62 -14.78 -1.35 -28.68
C LEU A 62 -15.71 -0.43 -27.88
N ASN A 63 -15.35 -0.12 -26.63
CA ASN A 63 -16.12 0.65 -25.67
C ASN A 63 -15.44 1.98 -25.33
N GLU A 64 -14.68 2.53 -26.29
CA GLU A 64 -13.88 3.75 -26.08
C GLU A 64 -14.73 4.94 -25.62
N ASN A 65 -15.95 5.08 -26.15
CA ASN A 65 -16.93 6.09 -25.75
C ASN A 65 -17.25 6.05 -24.25
N ILE A 66 -17.39 4.85 -23.68
CA ILE A 66 -17.64 4.68 -22.24
C ILE A 66 -16.36 4.95 -21.45
N THR A 67 -15.25 4.30 -21.83
CA THR A 67 -14.00 4.41 -21.08
C THR A 67 -13.44 5.83 -21.05
N LYS A 68 -13.63 6.65 -22.09
CA LYS A 68 -13.23 8.07 -22.11
C LYS A 68 -13.95 8.88 -21.02
N VAL A 69 -15.26 8.71 -20.88
CA VAL A 69 -16.04 9.43 -19.87
C VAL A 69 -15.72 8.92 -18.47
N LEU A 70 -15.58 7.59 -18.29
CA LEU A 70 -15.17 7.01 -17.01
C LEU A 70 -13.76 7.47 -16.59
N LYS A 71 -12.82 7.64 -17.52
CA LYS A 71 -11.49 8.21 -17.24
C LYS A 71 -11.58 9.66 -16.77
N ALA A 72 -12.46 10.47 -17.37
CA ALA A 72 -12.68 11.83 -16.89
C ALA A 72 -13.27 11.86 -15.47
N LEU A 73 -14.16 10.91 -15.14
CA LEU A 73 -14.67 10.74 -13.78
C LEU A 73 -13.57 10.26 -12.82
N GLU A 74 -12.72 9.31 -13.22
CA GLU A 74 -11.56 8.88 -12.44
C GLU A 74 -10.66 10.05 -12.07
N GLU A 75 -10.27 10.87 -13.05
CA GLU A 75 -9.42 12.04 -12.81
C GLU A 75 -10.10 13.10 -11.94
N LYS A 76 -11.42 13.26 -12.07
CA LYS A 76 -12.19 14.12 -11.17
C LYS A 76 -12.12 13.61 -9.73
N GLU A 77 -12.37 12.33 -9.49
CA GLU A 77 -12.33 11.76 -8.15
C GLU A 77 -10.92 11.78 -7.55
N LYS A 78 -9.89 11.59 -8.38
CA LYS A 78 -8.49 11.72 -7.99
C LYS A 78 -8.18 13.14 -7.50
N LYS A 79 -8.64 14.18 -8.22
CA LYS A 79 -8.50 15.58 -7.80
C LYS A 79 -9.27 15.89 -6.51
N ALA A 80 -10.44 15.28 -6.33
CA ALA A 80 -11.21 15.39 -5.10
C ALA A 80 -10.58 14.63 -3.91
N GLY A 81 -9.56 13.80 -4.15
CA GLY A 81 -8.91 12.96 -3.13
C GLY A 81 -9.69 11.69 -2.75
N ASP A 82 -10.72 11.31 -3.51
CA ASP A 82 -11.50 10.10 -3.26
C ASP A 82 -10.88 8.88 -3.94
N ILE A 83 -9.79 8.39 -3.34
CA ILE A 83 -8.99 7.24 -3.83
C ILE A 83 -9.82 5.97 -4.04
N TYR A 84 -10.92 5.79 -3.29
CA TYR A 84 -11.76 4.60 -3.40
C TYR A 84 -12.61 4.64 -4.67
N ARG A 85 -13.19 5.80 -4.99
CA ARG A 85 -13.95 5.97 -6.23
C ARG A 85 -13.03 6.03 -7.44
N GLU A 86 -11.88 6.69 -7.34
CA GLU A 86 -10.82 6.65 -8.34
C GLU A 86 -10.48 5.19 -8.72
N ARG A 87 -10.14 4.35 -7.73
CA ARG A 87 -9.80 2.94 -7.97
C ARG A 87 -10.97 2.14 -8.56
N ALA A 88 -12.20 2.43 -8.13
CA ALA A 88 -13.39 1.77 -8.68
C ALA A 88 -13.56 2.08 -10.17
N TYR A 89 -13.39 3.35 -10.58
CA TYR A 89 -13.40 3.72 -12.00
C TYR A 89 -12.25 3.07 -12.76
N ARG A 90 -11.02 3.11 -12.25
CA ARG A 90 -9.86 2.46 -12.87
C ARG A 90 -10.11 0.98 -13.17
N THR A 91 -10.59 0.23 -12.17
CA THR A 91 -10.86 -1.21 -12.30
C THR A 91 -11.96 -1.49 -13.33
N ALA A 92 -12.99 -0.64 -13.37
CA ALA A 92 -14.06 -0.73 -14.37
C ALA A 92 -13.53 -0.42 -15.77
N ILE A 93 -12.72 0.63 -15.93
CA ILE A 93 -12.11 1.02 -17.22
C ILE A 93 -11.24 -0.11 -17.77
N GLU A 94 -10.39 -0.72 -16.94
CA GLU A 94 -9.56 -1.87 -17.31
C GLU A 94 -10.43 -3.00 -17.87
N SER A 95 -11.47 -3.41 -17.13
CA SER A 95 -12.35 -4.52 -17.51
C SER A 95 -13.18 -4.22 -18.77
N ILE A 96 -13.66 -2.99 -18.93
CA ILE A 96 -14.45 -2.56 -20.09
C ILE A 96 -13.57 -2.43 -21.34
N SER A 97 -12.33 -1.95 -21.19
CA SER A 97 -11.43 -1.70 -22.32
C SER A 97 -11.04 -2.98 -23.06
N ILE A 98 -10.88 -4.09 -22.33
CA ILE A 98 -10.53 -5.41 -22.87
C ILE A 98 -11.75 -6.26 -23.24
N TYR A 99 -12.96 -5.75 -23.00
CA TYR A 99 -14.18 -6.50 -23.28
C TYR A 99 -14.39 -6.64 -24.79
N SER A 100 -14.52 -7.88 -25.26
CA SER A 100 -14.56 -8.26 -26.68
C SER A 100 -15.81 -7.81 -27.45
N LYS A 101 -16.79 -7.18 -26.79
CA LYS A 101 -18.05 -6.75 -27.38
C LYS A 101 -18.37 -5.31 -27.01
N ARG A 102 -19.22 -4.66 -27.82
CA ARG A 102 -19.81 -3.37 -27.47
C ARG A 102 -20.84 -3.57 -26.36
N ILE A 103 -20.67 -2.82 -25.27
CA ILE A 103 -21.63 -2.78 -24.16
C ILE A 103 -22.84 -1.98 -24.60
N THR A 104 -24.02 -2.56 -24.42
CA THR A 104 -25.29 -1.94 -24.83
C THR A 104 -26.16 -1.49 -23.66
N SER A 105 -25.84 -1.92 -22.43
CA SER A 105 -26.53 -1.49 -21.22
C SER A 105 -25.63 -1.57 -19.98
N GLY A 106 -26.00 -0.81 -18.95
CA GLY A 106 -25.39 -0.87 -17.64
C GLY A 106 -25.55 -2.26 -16.99
N GLU A 107 -26.66 -2.94 -17.22
CA GLU A 107 -26.89 -4.30 -16.72
C GLU A 107 -25.90 -5.32 -17.31
N GLU A 108 -25.60 -5.21 -18.60
CA GLU A 108 -24.55 -6.00 -19.24
C GLU A 108 -23.19 -5.69 -18.61
N ALA A 109 -22.87 -4.40 -18.48
CA ALA A 109 -21.60 -3.96 -17.90
C ALA A 109 -21.42 -4.45 -16.46
N ARG A 110 -22.49 -4.55 -15.67
CA ARG A 110 -22.47 -5.03 -14.27
C ARG A 110 -21.98 -6.46 -14.11
N LYS A 111 -21.96 -7.25 -15.19
CA LYS A 111 -21.38 -8.61 -15.20
C LYS A 111 -19.85 -8.59 -15.24
N LEU A 112 -19.25 -7.45 -15.58
CA LEU A 112 -17.81 -7.27 -15.65
C LEU A 112 -17.24 -7.00 -14.25
N LYS A 113 -16.00 -7.48 -14.02
CA LYS A 113 -15.26 -7.20 -12.79
C LYS A 113 -15.14 -5.69 -12.58
N GLY A 114 -15.34 -5.24 -11.35
CA GLY A 114 -15.20 -3.82 -11.00
C GLY A 114 -16.38 -2.92 -11.37
N VAL A 115 -17.38 -3.41 -12.10
CA VAL A 115 -18.59 -2.62 -12.44
C VAL A 115 -19.71 -2.89 -11.43
N GLY A 116 -19.82 -2.02 -10.43
CA GLY A 116 -20.92 -2.03 -9.47
C GLY A 116 -22.13 -1.22 -9.92
N ASN A 117 -23.20 -1.22 -9.11
CA ASN A 117 -24.46 -0.54 -9.42
C ASN A 117 -24.30 0.94 -9.80
N GLY A 118 -23.45 1.67 -9.04
CA GLY A 118 -23.22 3.09 -9.29
C GLY A 118 -22.50 3.37 -10.63
N ILE A 119 -21.62 2.47 -11.07
CA ILE A 119 -20.93 2.60 -12.36
C ILE A 119 -21.85 2.15 -13.49
N SER A 120 -22.63 1.07 -13.30
CA SER A 120 -23.59 0.62 -14.32
C SER A 120 -24.65 1.68 -14.64
N THR A 121 -25.19 2.37 -13.64
CA THR A 121 -26.14 3.47 -13.87
C THR A 121 -25.52 4.61 -14.67
N LYS A 122 -24.24 4.93 -14.42
CA LYS A 122 -23.50 5.93 -15.21
C LYS A 122 -23.25 5.46 -16.63
N ILE A 123 -23.00 4.17 -16.84
CA ILE A 123 -22.86 3.61 -18.18
C ILE A 123 -24.17 3.75 -18.95
N ASP A 124 -25.32 3.49 -18.34
CA ASP A 124 -26.63 3.72 -18.98
C ASP A 124 -26.83 5.19 -19.37
N GLU A 125 -26.42 6.13 -18.50
CA GLU A 125 -26.45 7.56 -18.80
C GLU A 125 -25.52 7.93 -19.97
N ILE A 126 -24.30 7.42 -19.97
CA ILE A 126 -23.29 7.65 -21.03
C ILE A 126 -23.78 7.10 -22.37
N LEU A 127 -24.41 5.93 -22.37
CA LEU A 127 -24.96 5.34 -23.58
C LEU A 127 -26.11 6.17 -24.16
N LYS A 128 -26.89 6.84 -23.31
CA LYS A 128 -28.02 7.69 -23.73
C LYS A 128 -27.59 9.09 -24.17
N THR A 129 -26.66 9.70 -23.45
CA THR A 129 -26.32 11.14 -23.57
C THR A 129 -24.94 11.41 -24.18
N GLY A 130 -24.08 10.39 -24.25
CA GLY A 130 -22.67 10.52 -24.62
C GLY A 130 -21.77 11.04 -23.49
N THR A 131 -22.31 11.37 -22.31
CA THR A 131 -21.56 11.93 -21.18
C THR A 131 -22.17 11.52 -19.83
N CYS A 132 -21.66 12.08 -18.72
CA CYS A 132 -22.22 11.88 -17.38
C CYS A 132 -22.33 13.23 -16.66
N SER A 133 -23.51 13.52 -16.10
CA SER A 133 -23.81 14.78 -15.38
C SER A 133 -22.82 15.05 -14.26
N GLN A 134 -22.37 13.98 -13.57
CA GLN A 134 -21.45 14.06 -12.45
C GLN A 134 -20.11 14.71 -12.84
N LEU A 135 -19.73 14.78 -14.12
CA LEU A 135 -18.53 15.55 -14.51
C LEU A 135 -18.67 17.05 -14.19
N TRP A 136 -19.88 17.60 -14.25
CA TRP A 136 -20.17 19.02 -14.13
C TRP A 136 -20.65 19.43 -12.73
N GLU A 137 -21.00 18.47 -11.88
CA GLU A 137 -21.46 18.73 -10.50
C GLU A 137 -20.31 19.11 -9.58
N ASN A 138 -20.43 20.18 -8.79
CA ASN A 138 -19.43 20.48 -7.76
C ASN A 138 -19.54 19.49 -6.61
N ASP A 139 -18.41 19.17 -5.98
CA ASP A 139 -18.42 18.38 -4.75
C ASP A 139 -19.10 19.16 -3.63
N SER A 140 -19.94 18.48 -2.84
CA SER A 140 -20.58 19.09 -1.68
C SER A 140 -19.57 19.38 -0.57
N ASP A 141 -19.87 20.38 0.26
CA ASP A 141 -19.03 20.71 1.43
C ASP A 141 -18.81 19.50 2.34
N GLU A 142 -19.86 18.70 2.59
CA GLU A 142 -19.76 17.47 3.37
C GLU A 142 -18.76 16.49 2.74
N ARG A 143 -18.77 16.33 1.41
CA ARG A 143 -17.84 15.45 0.70
C ARG A 143 -16.40 15.95 0.79
N ASN A 144 -16.19 17.25 0.64
CA ASN A 144 -14.88 17.88 0.78
C ASN A 144 -14.33 17.68 2.20
N LEU A 145 -15.16 17.88 3.23
CA LEU A 145 -14.79 17.64 4.63
C LEU A 145 -14.50 16.16 4.90
N ILE A 146 -15.29 15.23 4.35
CA ILE A 146 -15.03 13.80 4.47
C ILE A 146 -13.65 13.48 3.87
N ASN A 147 -13.38 13.92 2.64
CA ASN A 147 -12.12 13.66 1.97
C ASN A 147 -10.95 14.23 2.77
N LEU A 148 -11.07 15.48 3.27
CA LEU A 148 -10.08 16.13 4.12
C LEU A 148 -9.81 15.33 5.41
N PHE A 149 -10.85 14.99 6.17
CA PHE A 149 -10.69 14.31 7.46
C PHE A 149 -10.18 12.89 7.30
N THR A 150 -10.49 12.21 6.19
CA THR A 150 -9.99 10.85 5.92
C THR A 150 -8.51 10.80 5.58
N LYS A 151 -7.84 11.94 5.36
CA LYS A 151 -6.38 11.99 5.26
C LYS A 151 -5.70 11.70 6.60
N LEU A 152 -6.39 11.90 7.73
CA LEU A 152 -5.87 11.58 9.05
C LEU A 152 -5.95 10.07 9.34
N PRO A 153 -4.92 9.46 9.95
CA PRO A 153 -4.95 8.05 10.29
C PRO A 153 -6.12 7.70 11.21
N LYS A 154 -6.66 6.48 11.05
CA LYS A 154 -7.78 5.96 11.84
C LYS A 154 -9.09 6.75 11.68
N ILE A 155 -9.18 7.71 10.76
CA ILE A 155 -10.41 8.40 10.40
C ILE A 155 -10.88 7.87 9.04
N GLY A 156 -11.84 6.95 9.06
CA GLY A 156 -12.58 6.54 7.86
C GLY A 156 -13.83 7.40 7.65
N ARG A 157 -14.51 7.23 6.50
CA ARG A 157 -15.71 8.01 6.14
C ARG A 157 -16.78 8.07 7.22
N VAL A 158 -17.04 6.94 7.90
CA VAL A 158 -18.03 6.88 8.99
C VAL A 158 -17.64 7.77 10.17
N LYS A 159 -16.36 7.77 10.54
CA LYS A 159 -15.86 8.62 11.64
C LYS A 159 -15.80 10.08 11.19
N ALA A 160 -15.40 10.35 9.95
CA ALA A 160 -15.42 11.70 9.37
C ALA A 160 -16.82 12.30 9.40
N LYS A 161 -17.85 11.56 8.97
CA LYS A 161 -19.24 12.01 9.02
C LYS A 161 -19.69 12.34 10.45
N LYS A 162 -19.38 11.47 11.43
CA LYS A 162 -19.68 11.75 12.85
C LYS A 162 -19.01 13.02 13.36
N LEU A 163 -17.81 13.36 12.88
CA LEU A 163 -17.12 14.61 13.24
C LEU A 163 -17.79 15.82 12.61
N ILE A 164 -18.24 15.70 11.35
CA ILE A 164 -19.02 16.75 10.68
C ILE A 164 -20.36 16.98 11.40
N ASP A 165 -21.05 15.90 11.79
CA ASP A 165 -22.32 15.97 12.54
C ASP A 165 -22.15 16.65 13.91
N LYS A 166 -20.93 16.61 14.48
CA LYS A 166 -20.54 17.33 15.69
C LYS A 166 -20.11 18.78 15.45
N GLY A 167 -20.10 19.23 14.20
CA GLY A 167 -19.79 20.60 13.80
C GLY A 167 -18.33 20.86 13.39
N CYS A 168 -17.48 19.83 13.28
CA CYS A 168 -16.11 20.02 12.81
C CYS A 168 -16.09 20.45 11.34
N LYS A 169 -15.38 21.56 11.04
CA LYS A 169 -15.21 22.11 9.68
C LYS A 169 -13.75 22.23 9.25
N SER A 170 -12.82 21.97 10.15
CA SER A 170 -11.38 22.02 9.89
C SER A 170 -10.64 20.86 10.56
N LEU A 171 -9.39 20.62 10.15
CA LEU A 171 -8.53 19.64 10.81
C LEU A 171 -8.23 20.01 12.27
N GLU A 172 -8.22 21.31 12.59
CA GLU A 172 -8.01 21.79 13.95
C GLU A 172 -9.22 21.48 14.83
N ASP A 173 -10.45 21.65 14.31
CA ASP A 173 -11.67 21.22 15.02
C ASP A 173 -11.62 19.72 15.32
N VAL A 174 -11.18 18.91 14.35
CA VAL A 174 -11.01 17.46 14.54
C VAL A 174 -9.96 17.16 15.60
N ALA A 175 -8.84 17.89 15.60
CA ALA A 175 -7.78 17.71 16.59
C ALA A 175 -8.26 18.03 18.01
N ASN A 176 -9.08 19.07 18.16
CA ASN A 176 -9.66 19.50 19.43
C ASN A 176 -10.77 18.54 19.89
N GLU A 177 -11.70 18.17 19.01
CA GLU A 177 -12.83 17.28 19.30
C GLU A 177 -12.38 15.87 19.69
N LEU A 178 -11.30 15.37 19.08
CA LEU A 178 -10.77 14.04 19.42
C LEU A 178 -9.89 14.03 20.66
N GLU A 179 -9.74 15.17 21.36
CA GLU A 179 -8.71 15.41 22.39
C GLU A 179 -7.37 14.83 21.94
N SER A 180 -7.06 15.07 20.66
CA SER A 180 -6.17 14.17 19.94
C SER A 180 -4.76 14.17 20.54
N ASP A 181 -4.15 12.99 20.51
CA ASP A 181 -2.77 12.80 20.90
C ASP A 181 -1.82 13.75 20.15
N SER A 182 -0.62 13.94 20.69
CA SER A 182 0.43 14.72 20.03
C SER A 182 0.67 14.28 18.57
N PHE A 183 0.42 13.02 18.24
CA PHE A 183 0.63 12.46 16.90
C PHE A 183 -0.33 13.04 15.85
N THR A 184 -1.61 13.17 16.16
CA THR A 184 -2.59 13.74 15.21
C THR A 184 -2.23 15.18 14.84
N ARG A 185 -1.81 15.98 15.82
CA ARG A 185 -1.38 17.36 15.60
C ARG A 185 -0.11 17.46 14.75
N ILE A 186 0.83 16.54 14.93
CA ILE A 186 2.04 16.48 14.10
C ILE A 186 1.69 16.13 12.66
N ILE A 187 0.76 15.19 12.44
CA ILE A 187 0.33 14.83 11.09
C ILE A 187 -0.35 16.01 10.41
N ILE A 188 -1.22 16.73 11.12
CA ILE A 188 -1.85 17.94 10.61
C ILE A 188 -0.79 18.96 10.17
N ARG A 189 0.24 19.19 10.99
CA ARG A 189 1.34 20.13 10.69
C ARG A 189 2.07 19.80 9.39
N HIS A 190 2.26 18.51 9.08
CA HIS A 190 3.02 18.07 7.90
C HIS A 190 2.13 17.48 6.80
N LEU A 191 0.80 17.65 6.88
CA LEU A 191 -0.13 16.90 6.05
C LEU A 191 0.09 17.12 4.55
N GLU A 192 0.34 18.36 4.14
CA GLU A 192 0.58 18.72 2.75
C GLU A 192 1.83 18.05 2.17
N GLU A 193 2.86 17.87 2.97
CA GLU A 193 4.10 17.19 2.57
C GLU A 193 3.91 15.68 2.53
N LEU A 194 3.21 15.13 3.53
CA LEU A 194 2.94 13.69 3.67
C LEU A 194 1.96 13.15 2.60
N ASP A 195 1.13 14.02 2.01
CA ASP A 195 0.19 13.65 0.94
C ASP A 195 0.86 13.62 -0.45
N LYS A 196 2.06 14.20 -0.59
CA LYS A 196 2.84 14.15 -1.83
C LYS A 196 3.49 12.79 -2.01
N GLU A 197 3.37 12.25 -3.22
CA GLU A 197 4.16 11.10 -3.66
C GLU A 197 5.66 11.38 -3.51
N ILE A 198 6.42 10.35 -3.12
CA ILE A 198 7.87 10.40 -2.93
C ILE A 198 8.53 9.83 -4.19
N PRO A 199 9.31 10.62 -4.95
CA PRO A 199 10.04 10.14 -6.11
C PRO A 199 11.05 9.03 -5.75
N ARG A 200 11.28 8.11 -6.69
CA ARG A 200 12.20 6.98 -6.50
C ARG A 200 13.63 7.40 -6.15
N CYS A 201 14.12 8.52 -6.68
CA CYS A 201 15.44 9.04 -6.31
C CYS A 201 15.51 9.42 -4.82
N GLU A 202 14.48 10.08 -4.30
CA GLU A 202 14.37 10.45 -2.88
C GLU A 202 14.20 9.20 -1.99
N LEU A 203 13.40 8.22 -2.41
CA LEU A 203 13.28 6.93 -1.72
C LEU A 203 14.63 6.21 -1.60
N LYS A 204 15.47 6.26 -2.64
CA LYS A 204 16.84 5.71 -2.59
C LYS A 204 17.70 6.47 -1.59
N SER A 205 17.63 7.80 -1.54
CA SER A 205 18.36 8.61 -0.56
C SER A 205 17.95 8.27 0.88
N LEU A 206 16.64 8.15 1.13
CA LEU A 206 16.10 7.70 2.42
C LEU A 206 16.60 6.29 2.79
N GLN A 207 16.54 5.33 1.86
CA GLN A 207 17.04 3.97 2.07
C GLN A 207 18.54 3.96 2.40
N SER A 208 19.35 4.70 1.62
CA SER A 208 20.79 4.79 1.82
C SER A 208 21.14 5.38 3.18
N TYR A 209 20.47 6.47 3.58
CA TYR A 209 20.65 7.08 4.88
C TYR A 209 20.34 6.09 6.02
N ILE A 210 19.18 5.42 5.97
CA ILE A 210 18.78 4.43 6.98
C ILE A 210 19.79 3.28 7.05
N THR A 211 20.22 2.76 5.90
CA THR A 211 21.18 1.64 5.84
C THR A 211 22.54 2.04 6.42
N GLN A 212 23.00 3.27 6.12
CA GLN A 212 24.23 3.81 6.68
C GLN A 212 24.12 4.00 8.20
N SER A 213 23.04 4.61 8.68
CA SER A 213 22.74 4.76 10.11
C SER A 213 22.62 3.43 10.86
N LEU A 214 22.18 2.36 10.20
CA LEU A 214 22.18 1.03 10.79
C LEU A 214 23.59 0.44 10.87
N SER A 215 24.39 0.62 9.81
CA SER A 215 25.77 0.12 9.77
C SER A 215 26.70 0.76 10.80
N THR A 216 26.43 2.01 11.21
CA THR A 216 27.17 2.68 12.28
C THR A 216 26.85 2.12 13.66
N LEU A 217 25.67 1.53 13.85
CA LEU A 217 25.27 0.86 15.09
C LEU A 217 25.80 -0.58 15.15
N ASP A 218 25.51 -1.36 14.11
CA ASP A 218 26.06 -2.71 13.91
C ASP A 218 25.99 -3.05 12.41
N MET A 219 27.13 -3.36 11.81
CA MET A 219 27.21 -3.74 10.39
C MET A 219 26.44 -5.02 10.03
N ARG A 220 26.02 -5.81 11.04
CA ARG A 220 25.23 -7.03 10.85
C ARG A 220 23.74 -6.76 10.67
N PHE A 221 23.25 -5.53 10.91
CA PHE A 221 21.88 -5.18 10.55
C PHE A 221 21.66 -5.37 9.04
N ILE A 222 20.56 -6.04 8.70
CA ILE A 222 20.11 -6.20 7.32
C ILE A 222 18.84 -5.38 7.18
N SER A 223 18.83 -4.43 6.25
CA SER A 223 17.66 -3.59 5.98
C SER A 223 17.40 -3.48 4.48
N GLU A 224 16.18 -3.81 4.07
CA GLU A 224 15.77 -3.78 2.66
C GLU A 224 14.47 -3.00 2.50
N ALA A 225 14.44 -2.09 1.50
CA ALA A 225 13.22 -1.43 1.10
C ALA A 225 12.29 -2.43 0.37
N CYS A 226 11.04 -2.53 0.85
CA CYS A 226 9.99 -3.42 0.37
C CYS A 226 8.86 -2.64 -0.32
N GLY A 227 7.67 -3.24 -0.43
CA GLY A 227 6.49 -2.60 -1.02
C GLY A 227 6.63 -2.25 -2.50
N SER A 228 5.93 -1.21 -2.93
CA SER A 228 5.94 -0.69 -4.30
C SER A 228 7.35 -0.33 -4.78
N PHE A 229 8.20 0.19 -3.89
CA PHE A 229 9.59 0.51 -4.21
C PHE A 229 10.35 -0.72 -4.73
N ARG A 230 10.20 -1.87 -4.06
CA ARG A 230 10.83 -3.13 -4.45
C ARG A 230 10.24 -3.71 -5.74
N ARG A 231 8.96 -3.44 -6.01
CA ARG A 231 8.30 -3.79 -7.29
C ARG A 231 8.66 -2.86 -8.46
N GLY A 232 9.47 -1.82 -8.21
CA GLY A 232 9.97 -0.93 -9.25
C GLY A 232 9.15 0.33 -9.49
N ALA A 233 8.26 0.71 -8.57
CA ALA A 233 7.49 1.95 -8.73
C ALA A 233 8.39 3.20 -8.78
N ASP A 234 8.02 4.14 -9.65
CA ASP A 234 8.70 5.44 -9.82
C ASP A 234 8.39 6.41 -8.69
N THR A 235 7.26 6.22 -8.01
CA THR A 235 6.89 6.96 -6.81
C THR A 235 6.26 6.04 -5.75
N SER A 236 6.22 6.50 -4.51
CA SER A 236 5.50 5.84 -3.42
C SER A 236 5.01 6.86 -2.38
N LYS A 237 3.91 6.56 -1.68
CA LYS A 237 3.45 7.37 -0.54
C LYS A 237 4.33 7.25 0.70
N GLU A 238 5.08 6.16 0.82
CA GLU A 238 5.98 5.91 1.95
C GLU A 238 7.11 4.95 1.56
N LEU A 239 8.21 5.00 2.33
CA LEU A 239 9.28 4.01 2.25
C LEU A 239 9.02 2.89 3.27
N ASN A 240 8.99 1.63 2.81
CA ASN A 240 8.78 0.46 3.68
C ASN A 240 10.13 -0.23 3.96
N MET A 241 10.69 -0.06 5.15
CA MET A 241 11.99 -0.62 5.53
C MET A 241 11.81 -1.88 6.38
N LEU A 242 12.19 -3.03 5.80
CA LEU A 242 12.25 -4.31 6.51
C LEU A 242 13.64 -4.50 7.08
N THR A 243 13.72 -4.59 8.40
CA THR A 243 14.98 -4.67 9.12
C THR A 243 15.04 -5.95 9.95
N THR A 244 16.22 -6.56 10.01
CA THR A 244 16.52 -7.69 10.89
C THR A 244 17.99 -7.64 11.35
N HIS A 245 18.33 -8.52 12.28
CA HIS A 245 19.67 -8.69 12.80
C HIS A 245 19.92 -10.19 13.04
N PRO A 246 21.09 -10.78 12.72
CA PRO A 246 21.36 -12.21 12.89
C PRO A 246 21.09 -12.75 14.30
N ASP A 247 21.33 -11.93 15.33
CA ASP A 247 21.07 -12.31 16.74
C ASP A 247 19.59 -12.15 17.13
N PHE A 248 18.75 -11.56 16.27
CA PHE A 248 17.31 -11.47 16.48
C PHE A 248 16.63 -12.67 15.84
N MET A 249 16.37 -13.71 16.62
CA MET A 249 15.71 -14.94 16.16
C MET A 249 14.27 -15.02 16.67
N SER A 250 13.42 -15.84 16.04
CA SER A 250 12.04 -15.97 16.51
C SER A 250 11.96 -16.65 17.89
N THR A 251 13.03 -17.35 18.26
CA THR A 251 13.28 -17.95 19.58
C THR A 251 13.76 -16.94 20.62
N THR A 252 14.11 -15.70 20.25
CA THR A 252 14.51 -14.66 21.20
C THR A 252 13.39 -14.44 22.22
N GLU A 253 13.72 -14.61 23.51
CA GLU A 253 12.74 -14.58 24.60
C GLU A 253 12.02 -13.23 24.68
N LYS A 254 10.70 -13.27 24.46
CA LYS A 254 9.74 -12.15 24.49
C LYS A 254 10.05 -11.02 23.51
N VAL A 255 9.02 -10.61 22.76
CA VAL A 255 9.05 -9.47 21.83
C VAL A 255 9.55 -8.17 22.50
N SER A 256 9.28 -7.98 23.81
CA SER A 256 9.78 -6.84 24.58
C SER A 256 11.31 -6.79 24.59
N THR A 257 11.99 -7.92 24.79
CA THR A 257 13.45 -7.99 24.86
C THR A 257 14.05 -7.67 23.50
N ALA A 258 13.53 -8.28 22.43
CA ALA A 258 13.96 -7.97 21.07
C ALA A 258 13.76 -6.50 20.71
N ARG A 259 12.67 -5.89 21.19
CA ARG A 259 12.42 -4.46 21.03
C ARG A 259 13.47 -3.60 21.75
N GLU A 260 13.83 -3.92 22.98
CA GLU A 260 14.85 -3.18 23.73
C GLU A 260 16.24 -3.30 23.08
N ILE A 261 16.59 -4.50 22.59
CA ILE A 261 17.93 -4.79 22.06
C ILE A 261 18.10 -4.29 20.63
N PHE A 262 17.12 -4.50 19.74
CA PHE A 262 17.29 -4.26 18.31
C PHE A 262 16.55 -3.02 17.81
N LEU A 263 15.29 -2.84 18.22
CA LEU A 263 14.45 -1.77 17.69
C LEU A 263 14.80 -0.41 18.32
N LYS A 264 14.79 -0.33 19.65
CA LYS A 264 14.95 0.95 20.37
C LYS A 264 16.29 1.64 20.05
N PRO A 265 17.45 0.96 20.00
CA PRO A 265 18.71 1.63 19.68
C PRO A 265 18.69 2.27 18.30
N VAL A 266 18.14 1.58 17.30
CA VAL A 266 17.97 2.14 15.95
C VAL A 266 17.07 3.36 15.97
N LEU A 267 15.89 3.25 16.59
CA LEU A 267 14.93 4.36 16.66
C LEU A 267 15.50 5.57 17.41
N ASN A 268 16.25 5.34 18.49
CA ASN A 268 16.91 6.41 19.25
C ASN A 268 18.02 7.06 18.43
N HIS A 269 18.82 6.29 17.70
CA HIS A 269 19.85 6.82 16.82
C HIS A 269 19.24 7.67 15.69
N LEU A 270 18.20 7.17 15.02
CA LEU A 270 17.49 7.93 13.97
C LEU A 270 16.82 9.20 14.52
N LYS A 271 16.33 9.19 15.78
CA LYS A 271 15.86 10.42 16.44
C LYS A 271 17.01 11.37 16.78
N GLY A 272 18.11 10.85 17.33
CA GLY A 272 19.26 11.65 17.74
C GLY A 272 19.99 12.33 16.59
N THR A 273 19.93 11.75 15.39
CA THR A 273 20.45 12.37 14.15
C THR A 273 19.53 13.44 13.56
N GLY A 274 18.32 13.62 14.11
CA GLY A 274 17.30 14.50 13.54
C GLY A 274 16.58 13.92 12.33
N PHE A 275 16.93 12.70 11.89
CA PHE A 275 16.26 12.06 10.74
C PHE A 275 14.81 11.68 11.06
N CYS A 276 14.56 11.05 12.21
CA CYS A 276 13.22 10.70 12.67
C CYS A 276 12.67 11.85 13.52
N ILE A 277 11.74 12.62 12.97
CA ILE A 277 11.12 13.76 13.64
C ILE A 277 10.13 13.25 14.70
N ASP A 278 9.15 12.45 14.27
CA ASP A 278 8.24 11.78 15.20
C ASP A 278 7.58 10.53 14.60
N TYR A 279 6.60 9.97 15.31
CA TYR A 279 5.90 8.75 14.95
C TYR A 279 4.43 9.02 14.65
N ILE A 280 3.90 8.39 13.60
CA ILE A 280 2.46 8.34 13.31
C ILE A 280 1.80 7.22 14.13
N SER A 281 2.50 6.10 14.28
CA SER A 281 2.04 4.98 15.11
C SER A 281 3.21 4.11 15.56
N LYS A 282 3.05 3.50 16.74
CA LYS A 282 4.04 2.61 17.37
C LYS A 282 3.39 1.27 17.66
N GLY A 283 3.80 0.23 16.94
CA GLY A 283 3.46 -1.16 17.23
C GLY A 283 4.49 -1.81 18.15
N GLN A 284 4.46 -3.14 18.24
CA GLN A 284 5.49 -3.87 18.99
C GLN A 284 6.83 -3.88 18.24
N MET A 285 6.81 -4.25 16.96
CA MET A 285 7.99 -4.31 16.08
C MET A 285 7.82 -3.52 14.79
N LYS A 286 6.71 -2.80 14.63
CA LYS A 286 6.34 -2.07 13.43
C LYS A 286 5.99 -0.64 13.75
N TYR A 287 6.66 0.32 13.12
CA TYR A 287 6.59 1.73 13.44
C TYR A 287 6.38 2.54 12.18
N ASN A 288 5.44 3.48 12.22
CA ASN A 288 5.27 4.48 11.17
C ASN A 288 5.88 5.78 11.66
N ALA A 289 6.90 6.27 10.99
CA ALA A 289 7.65 7.47 11.34
C ALA A 289 7.45 8.57 10.30
N ILE A 290 7.58 9.81 10.77
CA ILE A 290 7.78 11.00 9.95
C ILE A 290 9.28 11.27 10.00
N CYS A 291 9.91 11.18 8.83
CA CYS A 291 11.33 11.35 8.67
C CYS A 291 11.65 12.48 7.70
N GLN A 292 12.78 13.13 7.91
CA GLN A 292 13.29 14.17 7.03
C GLN A 292 14.78 13.90 6.82
N LEU A 293 15.26 13.93 5.58
CA LEU A 293 16.69 13.85 5.34
C LEU A 293 17.36 15.09 5.95
N PRO A 294 18.46 14.94 6.70
CA PRO A 294 19.19 16.10 7.20
C PRO A 294 19.78 16.88 6.03
N SER A 295 19.65 18.20 6.06
CA SER A 295 20.36 19.05 5.09
C SER A 295 21.84 19.08 5.42
N LEU A 296 22.69 18.90 4.40
CA LEU A 296 24.14 19.09 4.52
C LEU A 296 24.53 20.56 4.30
N ASP A 297 23.64 21.35 3.72
CA ASP A 297 23.84 22.77 3.44
C ASP A 297 22.80 23.60 4.23
N PRO A 298 23.23 24.40 5.23
CA PRO A 298 22.34 25.26 6.00
C PRO A 298 21.58 26.30 5.16
N GLY A 299 22.05 26.61 3.94
CA GLY A 299 21.39 27.56 3.03
C GLY A 299 20.43 26.91 2.03
N ALA A 300 20.36 25.59 1.96
CA ALA A 300 19.45 24.88 1.06
C ALA A 300 18.04 24.75 1.66
N GLU A 301 17.04 24.73 0.79
CA GLU A 301 15.67 24.40 1.18
C GLU A 301 15.63 23.02 1.86
N PRO A 302 14.95 22.88 3.01
CA PRO A 302 14.89 21.62 3.73
C PRO A 302 14.17 20.55 2.91
N TYR A 303 14.61 19.30 3.07
CA TYR A 303 13.89 18.16 2.51
C TYR A 303 12.46 18.08 3.07
N LEU A 304 11.55 17.50 2.31
CA LEU A 304 10.18 17.30 2.78
C LEU A 304 10.12 16.21 3.86
N HIS A 305 9.13 16.33 4.73
CA HIS A 305 8.75 15.33 5.72
C HIS A 305 8.09 14.13 5.00
N ARG A 306 8.71 12.97 5.11
CA ARG A 306 8.30 11.73 4.43
C ARG A 306 7.90 10.66 5.43
N ARG A 307 6.97 9.81 4.99
CA ARG A 307 6.57 8.63 5.75
C ARG A 307 7.58 7.51 5.53
N VAL A 308 8.08 6.95 6.63
CA VAL A 308 8.89 5.73 6.63
C VAL A 308 8.26 4.72 7.58
N GLU A 309 7.87 3.57 7.04
CA GLU A 309 7.37 2.45 7.82
C GLU A 309 8.50 1.47 8.08
N PHE A 310 8.88 1.33 9.34
CA PHE A 310 9.87 0.36 9.79
C PHE A 310 9.17 -0.90 10.29
N TRP A 311 9.60 -2.07 9.86
CA TRP A 311 9.19 -3.34 10.45
C TRP A 311 10.43 -4.17 10.74
N PHE A 312 10.59 -4.50 12.01
CA PHE A 312 11.65 -5.35 12.50
C PHE A 312 11.13 -6.76 12.62
N VAL A 313 11.83 -7.71 12.02
CA VAL A 313 11.43 -9.12 12.01
C VAL A 313 12.59 -10.00 12.44
N PRO A 314 12.29 -11.15 13.06
CA PRO A 314 13.30 -12.16 13.30
C PRO A 314 14.02 -12.58 12.02
N TYR A 315 15.32 -12.86 12.13
CA TYR A 315 16.22 -13.19 11.04
C TYR A 315 15.78 -14.45 10.29
N ASP A 316 15.37 -15.48 11.02
CA ASP A 316 14.79 -16.71 10.50
C ASP A 316 13.45 -16.51 9.76
N GLN A 317 12.79 -15.37 9.97
CA GLN A 317 11.55 -14.99 9.27
C GLN A 317 11.76 -13.93 8.18
N PHE A 318 12.97 -13.38 8.05
CA PHE A 318 13.24 -12.22 7.19
C PHE A 318 12.88 -12.47 5.72
N CYS A 319 13.26 -13.62 5.17
CA CYS A 319 12.96 -13.96 3.77
C CYS A 319 11.45 -14.05 3.51
N LEU A 320 10.68 -14.62 4.45
CA LEU A 320 9.23 -14.73 4.34
C LEU A 320 8.56 -13.36 4.51
N ALA A 321 9.02 -12.57 5.49
CA ALA A 321 8.55 -11.20 5.68
C ALA A 321 8.84 -10.32 4.47
N LYS A 322 10.01 -10.48 3.84
CA LYS A 322 10.36 -9.79 2.59
C LYS A 322 9.41 -10.17 1.47
N LEU A 323 9.14 -11.47 1.31
CA LEU A 323 8.17 -11.95 0.32
C LEU A 323 6.80 -11.32 0.57
N TRP A 324 6.31 -11.34 1.81
CA TRP A 324 4.99 -10.82 2.23
C TRP A 324 4.86 -9.30 2.13
N TRP A 325 5.93 -8.55 2.37
CA TRP A 325 5.87 -7.10 2.37
C TRP A 325 6.25 -6.48 1.03
N THR A 326 6.79 -7.28 0.11
CA THR A 326 6.95 -6.86 -1.29
C THR A 326 5.61 -6.59 -1.94
N GLY A 327 4.54 -7.29 -1.55
CA GLY A 327 3.22 -7.12 -2.17
C GLY A 327 3.14 -7.63 -3.61
N ASP A 328 2.07 -7.27 -4.33
CA ASP A 328 0.91 -6.50 -3.85
C ASP A 328 -0.23 -7.39 -3.32
N ASP A 329 -1.30 -6.74 -2.86
CA ASP A 329 -2.51 -7.42 -2.38
C ASP A 329 -3.16 -8.32 -3.43
N GLU A 330 -2.97 -8.07 -4.72
CA GLU A 330 -3.50 -8.91 -5.80
C GLU A 330 -2.66 -10.17 -5.95
N PHE A 331 -1.33 -10.04 -5.91
CA PHE A 331 -0.39 -11.17 -5.93
C PHE A 331 -0.66 -12.18 -4.81
N TYR A 332 -1.08 -11.76 -3.61
CA TYR A 332 -1.42 -12.69 -2.54
C TYR A 332 -2.84 -13.27 -2.62
N LYS A 333 -3.70 -12.69 -3.45
CA LYS A 333 -5.07 -13.18 -3.65
C LYS A 333 -5.15 -14.20 -4.80
N SER A 334 -4.18 -14.21 -5.72
CA SER A 334 -4.04 -15.18 -6.82
C SER A 334 -3.40 -16.49 -6.36
#